data_AF-G0TRC2-F1
#
_entry.id   AF-G0TRC2-F1
#
_cell.length_a   1.000
_cell.length_b   1.000
_cell.length_c   1.000
_cell.angle_alpha   90.00
_cell.angle_beta   90.00
_cell.angle_gamma   90.00
#
_symmetry.space_group_name_H-M   'P 1'
#
loop_
_entity.id
_entity.type
_entity.pdbx_description
1 polymer ?
#
loop_
_entity_poly.entity_id
_entity_poly.type
_entity_poly.pdbx_seq_one_letter_code
_entity_poly.pdbx_strand_id
1 'polypeptide(L)'
;MWAFLTPMLTCKRRLFSATTARLASPSETMLRTTFWSTCAEVGVGFQDGLPEDLLASAVSGAGRITIEDARALLRTSRLFSIDAGHVRMIATELYERNQIEAMLLKVAAKLPVMGVSGSQLQGILEDEAPHFQPSAVGALSLRDAIQCFPKIFTVDVDSTGRWTVRCTTKVNESAPTRVGDPSNIVSFCRRRMLMGRQEEYVPLRVAMKEENITDRDLLRKLISNKEISKLLQIKFEVSVRPKRPERNAICFIDADEIGVDAVEAMWKGMCLSSQSTRFVARRPTSRGHSSNDIITPDNMPAYSVLELKARELAMGSSVILQDIVYMCSLKQFSLYAEHIAALNTFPDADVYVCCPSKLKLVAGRQFAAI
;
A
#
# COMPACT_ATOMS: atom_id res chain seq x y z
N MET A 1 73.30 42.09 -31.74
CA MET A 1 73.39 43.16 -30.73
C MET A 1 72.06 43.21 -30.01
N TRP A 2 72.05 42.86 -28.72
CA TRP A 2 71.18 43.36 -27.63
C TRP A 2 69.66 43.10 -27.78
N ALA A 3 69.09 42.22 -26.94
CA ALA A 3 68.59 42.50 -25.58
C ALA A 3 67.28 43.33 -25.61
N PHE A 4 66.13 42.71 -25.34
CA PHE A 4 65.50 42.59 -24.00
C PHE A 4 64.87 43.90 -23.51
N LEU A 5 63.53 43.95 -23.41
CA LEU A 5 62.73 44.14 -22.17
C LEU A 5 61.35 44.80 -22.40
N THR A 6 60.35 44.10 -21.83
CA THR A 6 59.03 44.47 -21.25
C THR A 6 58.86 45.92 -20.71
N PRO A 7 57.62 46.46 -20.55
CA PRO A 7 56.81 46.20 -19.32
C PRO A 7 55.25 46.16 -19.44
N MET A 8 54.70 45.33 -18.55
CA MET A 8 53.60 45.55 -17.58
C MET A 8 52.16 45.92 -17.98
N LEU A 9 51.26 44.98 -17.61
CA LEU A 9 50.01 45.09 -16.82
C LEU A 9 48.95 46.15 -17.27
N THR A 10 47.70 45.78 -17.54
CA THR A 10 46.76 45.38 -16.47
C THR A 10 45.49 44.70 -17.00
N CYS A 11 45.22 43.54 -16.39
CA CYS A 11 43.94 42.94 -15.98
C CYS A 11 42.61 43.68 -16.32
N LYS A 12 41.71 42.98 -17.02
CA LYS A 12 40.31 42.82 -16.60
C LYS A 12 39.66 41.55 -17.17
N ARG A 13 39.39 40.64 -16.23
CA ARG A 13 38.48 39.48 -16.25
C ARG A 13 37.35 39.54 -17.30
N ARG A 14 37.15 38.44 -18.01
CA ARG A 14 35.86 37.71 -18.07
C ARG A 14 36.12 36.24 -18.38
N LEU A 15 35.79 35.40 -17.41
CA LEU A 15 35.69 33.95 -17.52
C LEU A 15 34.61 33.60 -18.54
N PHE A 16 34.94 32.73 -19.50
CA PHE A 16 33.95 31.83 -20.08
C PHE A 16 34.32 30.39 -19.74
N SER A 17 33.37 29.80 -19.02
CA SER A 17 33.29 28.48 -18.45
C SER A 17 33.58 27.37 -19.47
N ALA A 18 34.51 26.48 -19.10
CA ALA A 18 34.66 25.19 -19.75
C ALA A 18 33.36 24.39 -19.57
N THR A 19 32.67 24.10 -20.66
CA THR A 19 31.50 23.23 -20.66
C THR A 19 31.99 21.80 -20.44
N THR A 20 32.14 21.41 -19.17
CA THR A 20 32.27 20.02 -18.77
C THR A 20 30.91 19.37 -19.02
N ALA A 21 30.77 18.65 -20.13
CA ALA A 21 29.69 17.68 -20.27
C ALA A 21 29.86 16.69 -19.12
N ARG A 22 28.99 16.78 -18.10
CA ARG A 22 28.89 15.77 -17.04
C ARG A 22 28.46 14.47 -17.72
N LEU A 23 29.42 13.60 -18.02
CA LEU A 23 29.16 12.20 -18.32
C LEU A 23 28.41 11.61 -17.14
N ALA A 24 27.18 11.14 -17.38
CA ALA A 24 26.40 10.44 -16.38
C ALA A 24 27.16 9.15 -16.01
N SER A 25 27.55 9.02 -14.74
CA SER A 25 28.14 7.78 -14.23
C SER A 25 27.16 6.64 -14.48
N PRO A 26 27.62 5.45 -14.91
CA PRO A 26 26.74 4.31 -15.16
C PRO A 26 25.94 3.99 -13.88
N SER A 27 24.65 3.71 -14.05
CA SER A 27 23.77 3.40 -12.93
C SER A 27 24.15 2.05 -12.34
N GLU A 28 23.89 1.88 -11.04
CA GLU A 28 24.04 0.60 -10.35
C GLU A 28 23.28 -0.53 -11.05
N THR A 29 22.11 -0.24 -11.64
CA THR A 29 21.32 -1.19 -12.43
C THR A 29 22.09 -1.66 -13.66
N MET A 30 22.75 -0.75 -14.39
CA MET A 30 23.53 -1.10 -15.57
C MET A 30 24.73 -1.97 -15.23
N LEU A 31 25.40 -1.72 -14.10
CA LEU A 31 26.50 -2.56 -13.64
C LEU A 31 26.04 -3.99 -13.30
N ARG A 32 24.88 -4.15 -12.66
CA ARG A 32 24.31 -5.47 -12.35
C ARG A 32 23.90 -6.24 -13.60
N THR A 33 23.19 -5.60 -14.51
CA THR A 33 22.75 -6.24 -15.76
C THR A 33 23.95 -6.67 -16.61
N THR A 34 25.00 -5.83 -16.64
CA THR A 34 26.24 -6.15 -17.36
C THR A 34 26.96 -7.33 -16.70
N PHE A 35 27.05 -7.36 -15.37
CA PHE A 35 27.61 -8.50 -14.63
C PHE A 35 26.87 -9.81 -14.93
N TRP A 36 25.54 -9.82 -14.83
CA TRP A 36 24.75 -11.02 -15.08
C TRP A 36 24.81 -11.49 -16.53
N SER A 37 24.73 -10.56 -17.50
CA SER A 37 24.89 -10.90 -18.92
C SER A 37 26.26 -11.52 -19.19
N THR A 38 27.31 -10.96 -18.59
CA THR A 38 28.68 -11.44 -18.79
C THR A 38 28.89 -12.81 -18.13
N CYS A 39 28.31 -13.06 -16.95
CA CYS A 39 28.30 -14.39 -16.33
C CYS A 39 27.62 -15.43 -17.24
N ALA A 40 26.47 -15.06 -17.84
CA ALA A 40 25.74 -15.94 -18.75
C ALA A 40 26.52 -16.22 -20.04
N GLU A 41 27.15 -15.20 -20.62
CA GLU A 41 27.98 -15.33 -21.83
C GLU A 41 29.20 -16.23 -21.62
N VAL A 42 29.82 -16.15 -20.44
CA VAL A 42 31.02 -16.96 -20.09
C VAL A 42 30.62 -18.33 -19.51
N GLY A 43 29.34 -18.54 -19.17
CA GLY A 43 28.84 -19.79 -18.58
C GLY A 43 29.31 -20.02 -17.14
N VAL A 44 29.58 -18.95 -16.40
CA VAL A 44 30.12 -19.00 -15.03
C VAL A 44 29.02 -18.68 -14.03
N GLY A 45 28.97 -19.41 -12.92
CA GLY A 45 28.03 -19.14 -11.85
C GLY A 45 28.30 -17.78 -11.19
N PHE A 46 27.26 -17.04 -10.84
CA PHE A 46 27.38 -15.72 -10.21
C PHE A 46 28.19 -15.73 -8.89
N GLN A 47 28.27 -16.89 -8.23
CA GLN A 47 29.04 -17.09 -7.00
C GLN A 47 30.54 -17.27 -7.25
N ASP A 48 30.93 -17.77 -8.42
CA ASP A 48 32.33 -17.99 -8.77
C ASP A 48 33.01 -16.65 -9.09
N GLY A 49 32.24 -15.71 -9.65
CA GLY A 49 32.65 -14.35 -9.98
C GLY A 49 33.28 -14.25 -11.37
N LEU A 50 33.46 -13.03 -11.84
CA LEU A 50 34.08 -12.74 -13.13
C LEU A 50 35.45 -12.09 -12.95
N PRO A 51 36.43 -12.34 -13.83
CA PRO A 51 37.67 -11.57 -13.84
C PRO A 51 37.38 -10.06 -13.95
N GLU A 52 38.04 -9.25 -13.13
CA GLU A 52 37.82 -7.79 -13.08
C GLU A 52 37.99 -7.13 -14.45
N ASP A 53 38.99 -7.57 -15.21
CA ASP A 53 39.30 -7.03 -16.54
C ASP A 53 38.22 -7.35 -17.58
N LEU A 54 37.61 -8.53 -17.45
CA LEU A 54 36.54 -8.97 -18.34
C LEU A 54 35.28 -8.13 -18.10
N LEU A 55 34.91 -7.94 -16.83
CA LEU A 55 33.76 -7.13 -16.47
C LEU A 55 34.01 -5.64 -16.76
N ALA A 56 35.21 -5.12 -16.49
CA ALA A 56 35.56 -3.75 -16.81
C ALA A 56 35.50 -3.49 -18.33
N SER A 57 35.93 -4.46 -19.14
CA SER A 57 35.79 -4.40 -20.60
C SER A 57 34.31 -4.37 -21.03
N ALA A 58 33.47 -5.25 -20.48
CA ALA A 58 32.04 -5.29 -20.78
C ALA A 58 31.31 -3.98 -20.39
N VAL A 59 31.66 -3.39 -19.25
CA VAL A 59 31.10 -2.10 -18.81
C VAL A 59 31.62 -0.95 -19.70
N SER A 60 32.88 -0.98 -20.12
CA SER A 60 33.47 0.02 -21.03
C SER A 60 32.94 -0.08 -22.48
N GLY A 61 32.49 -1.27 -22.90
CA GLY A 61 32.05 -1.58 -24.26
C GLY A 61 30.86 -0.71 -24.74
N ALA A 62 30.15 -0.05 -23.83
CA ALA A 62 29.15 0.95 -24.15
C ALA A 62 29.72 2.29 -24.67
N GLY A 63 31.05 2.44 -24.74
CA GLY A 63 31.75 3.61 -25.29
C GLY A 63 31.66 4.89 -24.43
N ARG A 64 31.17 4.78 -23.20
CA ARG A 64 30.86 5.92 -22.32
C ARG A 64 31.91 6.18 -21.25
N ILE A 65 32.75 5.20 -20.93
CA ILE A 65 33.78 5.28 -19.89
C ILE A 65 35.03 4.50 -20.32
N THR A 66 36.19 4.87 -19.80
CA THR A 66 37.44 4.11 -20.02
C THR A 66 37.44 2.81 -19.20
N ILE A 67 38.32 1.86 -19.55
CA ILE A 67 38.47 0.60 -18.80
C ILE A 67 38.96 0.89 -17.38
N GLU A 68 39.85 1.88 -17.21
CA GLU A 68 40.35 2.33 -15.92
C GLU A 68 39.24 2.92 -15.06
N ASP A 69 38.36 3.74 -15.65
CA ASP A 69 37.18 4.27 -14.95
C ASP A 69 36.20 3.16 -14.59
N ALA A 70 36.02 2.15 -15.46
CA ALA A 70 35.18 0.99 -15.18
C ALA A 70 35.71 0.17 -14.01
N ARG A 71 37.03 -0.08 -13.93
CA ARG A 71 37.67 -0.73 -12.77
C ARG A 71 37.49 0.09 -11.50
N ALA A 72 37.69 1.41 -11.57
CA ALA A 72 37.48 2.30 -10.43
C ALA A 72 36.02 2.28 -9.95
N LEU A 73 35.05 2.23 -10.86
CA LEU A 73 33.63 2.10 -10.54
C LEU A 73 33.28 0.75 -9.91
N LEU A 74 33.83 -0.35 -10.41
CA LEU A 74 33.62 -1.68 -9.82
C LEU A 74 34.16 -1.76 -8.39
N ARG A 75 35.36 -1.19 -8.15
CA ARG A 75 36.02 -1.14 -6.83
C ARG A 75 35.32 -0.23 -5.83
N THR A 76 34.66 0.82 -6.30
CA THR A 76 33.95 1.79 -5.44
C THR A 76 32.46 1.45 -5.27
N SER A 77 31.93 0.56 -6.11
CA SER A 77 30.55 0.09 -6.05
C SER A 77 30.31 -0.76 -4.81
N ARG A 78 29.22 -0.48 -4.11
CA ARG A 78 28.77 -1.27 -2.95
C ARG A 78 28.15 -2.61 -3.34
N LEU A 79 28.00 -2.87 -4.64
CA LEU A 79 27.36 -4.06 -5.16
C LEU A 79 28.33 -5.23 -5.32
N PHE A 80 29.62 -4.95 -5.40
CA PHE A 80 30.62 -5.95 -5.74
C PHE A 80 31.67 -6.07 -4.65
N SER A 81 32.10 -7.31 -4.37
CA SER A 81 33.34 -7.60 -3.68
C SER A 81 34.36 -8.04 -4.71
N ILE A 82 35.60 -7.62 -4.54
CA ILE A 82 36.70 -8.01 -5.42
C ILE A 82 37.66 -8.85 -4.59
N ASP A 83 37.64 -10.14 -4.85
CA ASP A 83 38.48 -11.13 -4.16
C ASP A 83 39.45 -11.72 -5.18
N ALA A 84 40.76 -11.56 -4.94
CA ALA A 84 41.81 -12.11 -5.81
C ALA A 84 41.62 -11.82 -7.32
N GLY A 85 41.22 -10.58 -7.65
CA GLY A 85 41.00 -10.14 -9.04
C GLY A 85 39.70 -10.64 -9.68
N HIS A 86 38.83 -11.31 -8.91
CA HIS A 86 37.50 -11.71 -9.34
C HIS A 86 36.45 -10.83 -8.68
N VAL A 87 35.56 -10.27 -9.49
CA VAL A 87 34.41 -9.48 -9.10
C VAL A 87 33.27 -10.45 -8.81
N ARG A 88 32.78 -10.43 -7.57
CA ARG A 88 31.60 -11.15 -7.12
C ARG A 88 30.56 -10.15 -6.69
N MET A 89 29.28 -10.47 -6.87
CA MET A 89 28.23 -9.61 -6.36
C MET A 89 28.00 -9.91 -4.88
N ILE A 90 27.99 -8.88 -4.03
CA ILE A 90 27.81 -9.01 -2.58
C ILE A 90 26.38 -9.52 -2.34
N ALA A 91 26.28 -10.62 -1.59
CA ALA A 91 25.10 -11.47 -1.36
C ALA A 91 23.89 -10.74 -0.74
N THR A 92 23.30 -9.84 -1.51
CA THR A 92 21.94 -9.32 -1.34
C THR A 92 20.92 -10.25 -2.03
N GLU A 93 21.43 -11.32 -2.68
CA GLU A 93 20.76 -12.16 -3.70
C GLU A 93 19.77 -13.20 -3.18
N LEU A 94 19.76 -13.55 -1.90
CA LEU A 94 18.70 -14.44 -1.37
C LEU A 94 17.33 -13.77 -1.41
N TYR A 95 17.28 -12.43 -1.31
CA TYR A 95 16.01 -11.71 -1.24
C TYR A 95 15.36 -11.50 -2.62
N GLU A 96 16.14 -11.31 -3.68
CA GLU A 96 15.61 -11.09 -5.04
C GLU A 96 15.25 -12.41 -5.73
N ARG A 97 16.06 -13.46 -5.55
CA ARG A 97 15.73 -14.80 -6.07
C ARG A 97 14.45 -15.36 -5.42
N ASN A 98 14.28 -15.18 -4.11
CA ASN A 98 13.06 -15.57 -3.40
C ASN A 98 11.81 -14.79 -3.88
N GLN A 99 11.97 -13.58 -4.41
CA GLN A 99 10.86 -12.81 -4.96
C GLN A 99 10.46 -13.26 -6.36
N ILE A 100 11.45 -13.51 -7.22
CA ILE A 100 11.20 -14.08 -8.55
C ILE A 100 10.57 -15.45 -8.39
N GLU A 101 11.09 -16.27 -7.47
CA GLU A 101 10.52 -17.58 -7.14
C GLU A 101 9.07 -17.48 -6.62
N ALA A 102 8.79 -16.54 -5.70
CA ALA A 102 7.43 -16.31 -5.19
C ALA A 102 6.45 -15.81 -6.26
N MET A 103 6.91 -14.97 -7.17
CA MET A 103 6.12 -14.49 -8.32
C MET A 103 5.84 -15.63 -9.30
N LEU A 104 6.87 -16.41 -9.62
CA LEU A 104 6.75 -17.57 -10.50
C LEU A 104 5.86 -18.67 -9.90
N LEU A 105 5.80 -18.81 -8.57
CA LEU A 105 4.82 -19.67 -7.90
C LEU A 105 3.36 -19.22 -8.15
N LYS A 106 3.08 -17.91 -8.19
CA LYS A 106 1.74 -17.40 -8.53
C LYS A 106 1.37 -17.70 -9.99
N VAL A 107 2.33 -17.57 -10.89
CA VAL A 107 2.17 -17.94 -12.31
C VAL A 107 1.91 -19.44 -12.43
N ALA A 108 2.69 -20.26 -11.71
CA ALA A 108 2.56 -21.71 -11.70
C ALA A 108 1.18 -22.17 -11.22
N ALA A 109 0.59 -21.50 -10.23
CA ALA A 109 -0.75 -21.78 -9.72
C ALA A 109 -1.87 -21.57 -10.77
N LYS A 110 -1.62 -20.78 -11.81
CA LYS A 110 -2.57 -20.51 -12.90
C LYS A 110 -2.41 -21.45 -14.09
N LEU A 111 -1.40 -22.31 -14.08
CA LEU A 111 -1.19 -23.25 -15.16
C LEU A 111 -2.15 -24.45 -15.05
N PRO A 112 -2.85 -24.83 -16.14
CA PRO A 112 -3.60 -26.08 -16.18
C PRO A 112 -2.68 -27.28 -15.96
N VAL A 113 -3.25 -28.36 -15.41
CA VAL A 113 -2.52 -29.61 -15.10
C VAL A 113 -1.85 -30.23 -16.33
N MET A 114 -2.44 -30.04 -17.51
CA MET A 114 -1.90 -30.52 -18.79
C MET A 114 -0.70 -29.70 -19.28
N GLY A 115 -0.43 -28.55 -18.66
CA GLY A 115 0.60 -27.61 -19.07
C GLY A 115 0.17 -26.66 -20.15
N VAL A 116 1.03 -25.69 -20.43
CA VAL A 116 0.85 -24.66 -21.45
C VAL A 116 2.04 -24.61 -22.38
N SER A 117 1.83 -24.17 -23.62
CA SER A 117 2.95 -23.88 -24.54
C SER A 117 3.75 -22.66 -24.08
N GLY A 118 4.99 -22.53 -24.55
CA GLY A 118 5.85 -21.37 -24.25
C GLY A 118 5.22 -20.01 -24.58
N SER A 119 4.46 -19.91 -25.69
CA SER A 119 3.76 -18.67 -26.07
C SER A 119 2.57 -18.36 -25.16
N GLN A 120 1.86 -19.38 -24.69
CA GLN A 120 0.79 -19.20 -23.71
C GLN A 120 1.35 -18.80 -22.34
N LEU A 121 2.47 -19.40 -21.92
CA LEU A 121 3.17 -18.99 -20.70
C LEU A 121 3.61 -17.53 -20.78
N GLN A 122 4.12 -17.10 -21.94
CA GLN A 122 4.49 -15.70 -22.14
C GLN A 122 3.28 -14.76 -21.93
N GLY A 123 2.11 -15.07 -22.49
CA GLY A 123 0.90 -14.27 -22.25
C GLY A 123 0.50 -14.21 -20.78
N ILE A 124 0.57 -15.34 -20.06
CA ILE A 124 0.28 -15.37 -18.61
C ILE A 124 1.31 -14.56 -17.82
N LEU A 125 2.58 -14.59 -18.22
CA LEU A 125 3.63 -13.76 -17.61
C LEU A 125 3.42 -12.28 -17.89
N GLU A 126 2.98 -11.91 -19.09
CA GLU A 126 2.66 -10.52 -19.42
C GLU A 126 1.49 -9.98 -18.57
N ASP A 127 0.51 -10.82 -18.24
CA ASP A 127 -0.62 -10.44 -17.39
C ASP A 127 -0.25 -10.39 -15.88
N GLU A 128 0.44 -11.41 -15.39
CA GLU A 128 0.66 -11.63 -13.94
C GLU A 128 1.99 -11.11 -13.43
N ALA A 129 2.98 -11.05 -14.31
CA ALA A 129 4.36 -10.70 -14.03
C ALA A 129 4.95 -9.86 -15.17
N PRO A 130 4.34 -8.71 -15.56
CA PRO A 130 4.73 -7.92 -16.74
C PRO A 130 6.17 -7.40 -16.71
N HIS A 131 6.81 -7.47 -15.55
CA HIS A 131 8.19 -7.05 -15.33
C HIS A 131 9.20 -8.20 -15.33
N PHE A 132 8.74 -9.45 -15.45
CA PHE A 132 9.63 -10.59 -15.57
C PHE A 132 10.31 -10.57 -16.94
N GLN A 133 11.63 -10.51 -16.91
CA GLN A 133 12.46 -10.67 -18.10
C GLN A 133 13.43 -11.81 -17.87
N PRO A 134 13.76 -12.63 -18.89
CA PRO A 134 14.74 -13.71 -18.76
C PRO A 134 16.09 -13.23 -18.21
N SER A 135 16.51 -12.02 -18.58
CA SER A 135 17.72 -11.36 -18.09
C SER A 135 17.75 -11.17 -16.57
N ALA A 136 16.59 -11.07 -15.90
CA ALA A 136 16.50 -10.94 -14.45
C ALA A 136 16.97 -12.19 -13.69
N VAL A 137 17.08 -13.32 -14.38
CA VAL A 137 17.63 -14.58 -13.84
C VAL A 137 18.89 -15.02 -14.61
N GLY A 138 19.47 -14.12 -15.41
CA GLY A 138 20.64 -14.40 -16.24
C GLY A 138 20.38 -15.37 -17.39
N ALA A 139 19.12 -15.48 -17.85
CA ALA A 139 18.75 -16.31 -18.98
C ALA A 139 18.62 -15.48 -20.26
N LEU A 140 19.02 -16.09 -21.39
CA LEU A 140 18.94 -15.46 -22.71
C LEU A 140 17.58 -15.69 -23.39
N SER A 141 16.86 -16.74 -22.98
CA SER A 141 15.53 -17.06 -23.48
C SER A 141 14.56 -17.34 -22.34
N LEU A 142 13.25 -17.19 -22.60
CA LEU A 142 12.21 -17.50 -21.63
C LEU A 142 12.27 -18.97 -21.19
N ARG A 143 12.60 -19.87 -22.11
CA ARG A 143 12.76 -21.30 -21.82
C ARG A 143 13.86 -21.52 -20.78
N ASP A 144 15.03 -20.91 -20.98
CA ASP A 144 16.16 -21.07 -20.08
C ASP A 144 15.84 -20.45 -18.71
N ALA A 145 15.15 -19.30 -18.70
CA ALA A 145 14.70 -18.63 -17.49
C ALA A 145 13.78 -19.52 -16.63
N ILE A 146 12.86 -20.24 -17.26
CA ILE A 146 11.95 -21.15 -16.57
C ILE A 146 12.69 -22.41 -16.08
N GLN A 147 13.67 -22.90 -16.84
CA GLN A 147 14.51 -24.03 -16.44
C GLN A 147 15.39 -23.71 -15.22
N CYS A 148 15.64 -22.43 -14.90
CA CYS A 148 16.30 -22.03 -13.65
C CYS A 148 15.46 -22.36 -12.38
N PHE A 149 14.19 -22.74 -12.52
CA PHE A 149 13.26 -23.05 -11.41
C PHE A 149 12.66 -24.45 -11.51
N PRO A 150 13.46 -25.53 -11.49
CA PRO A 150 12.99 -26.91 -11.68
C PRO A 150 12.06 -27.40 -10.55
N LYS A 151 12.08 -26.73 -9.40
CA LYS A 151 11.18 -27.01 -8.27
C LYS A 151 9.75 -26.52 -8.50
N ILE A 152 9.56 -25.56 -9.40
CA ILE A 152 8.27 -24.93 -9.69
C ILE A 152 7.72 -25.44 -11.03
N PHE A 153 8.59 -25.52 -12.03
CA PHE A 153 8.21 -25.85 -13.39
C PHE A 153 8.95 -27.09 -13.91
N THR A 154 8.23 -27.87 -14.70
CA THR A 154 8.75 -28.95 -15.52
C THR A 154 8.60 -28.53 -16.98
N VAL A 155 9.69 -28.58 -17.74
CA VAL A 155 9.71 -28.22 -19.16
C VAL A 155 9.90 -29.48 -19.99
N ASP A 156 8.89 -29.83 -20.77
CA ASP A 156 8.95 -30.93 -21.73
C ASP A 156 9.13 -30.37 -23.14
N VAL A 157 9.92 -31.04 -23.97
CA VAL A 157 10.15 -30.66 -25.37
C VAL A 157 9.66 -31.78 -26.27
N ASP A 158 8.79 -31.46 -27.22
CA ASP A 158 8.29 -32.43 -28.19
C ASP A 158 9.29 -32.69 -29.32
N SER A 159 9.02 -33.71 -30.13
CA SER A 159 9.85 -34.07 -31.29
C SER A 159 9.91 -32.99 -32.37
N THR A 160 9.09 -31.95 -32.29
CA THR A 160 9.05 -30.79 -33.20
C THR A 160 9.82 -29.58 -32.65
N GLY A 161 10.42 -29.69 -31.47
CA GLY A 161 11.16 -28.61 -30.81
C GLY A 161 10.25 -27.59 -30.10
N ARG A 162 8.93 -27.81 -30.06
CA ARG A 162 8.02 -27.02 -29.23
C ARG A 162 8.09 -27.52 -27.81
N TRP A 163 8.02 -26.59 -26.87
CA TRP A 163 8.14 -26.89 -25.46
C TRP A 163 6.87 -26.52 -24.70
N THR A 164 6.54 -27.36 -23.74
CA THR A 164 5.40 -27.21 -22.84
C THR A 164 5.88 -27.11 -21.41
N VAL A 165 5.23 -26.26 -20.63
CA VAL A 165 5.53 -26.02 -19.23
C VAL A 165 4.40 -26.52 -18.37
N ARG A 166 4.74 -27.33 -17.38
CA ARG A 166 3.84 -27.84 -16.34
C ARG A 166 4.31 -27.39 -14.98
N CYS A 167 3.39 -27.20 -14.05
CA CYS A 167 3.77 -26.99 -12.65
C CYS A 167 4.19 -28.34 -12.03
N THR A 168 5.33 -28.37 -11.35
CA THR A 168 5.93 -29.58 -10.75
C THR A 168 5.20 -30.00 -9.47
N THR A 169 4.53 -29.07 -8.77
CA THR A 169 3.83 -29.33 -7.51
C THR A 169 2.34 -29.07 -7.67
N LYS A 170 1.49 -29.95 -7.11
CA LYS A 170 0.11 -29.58 -6.79
C LYS A 170 0.21 -28.38 -5.85
N VAL A 171 -0.06 -27.18 -6.36
CA VAL A 171 -0.08 -25.97 -5.55
C VAL A 171 -1.23 -26.14 -4.56
N ASN A 172 -0.92 -26.63 -3.35
CA ASN A 172 -1.79 -26.42 -2.22
C ASN A 172 -1.91 -24.91 -2.08
N GLU A 173 -3.15 -24.39 -2.12
CA GLU A 173 -3.51 -22.98 -1.92
C GLU A 173 -3.07 -22.37 -0.58
N SER A 174 -2.28 -23.08 0.21
CA SER A 174 -1.60 -22.53 1.38
C SER A 174 -0.26 -21.93 0.97
N ALA A 175 -0.28 -20.70 0.45
CA ALA A 175 0.88 -19.83 0.68
C ALA A 175 1.15 -19.87 2.20
N PRO A 176 2.38 -20.14 2.66
CA PRO A 176 2.65 -20.14 4.09
C PRO A 176 2.29 -18.74 4.58
N THR A 177 1.26 -18.66 5.43
CA THR A 177 0.92 -17.45 6.17
C THR A 177 2.19 -17.04 6.91
N ARG A 178 2.93 -16.07 6.36
CA ARG A 178 4.20 -15.65 6.93
C ARG A 178 3.85 -15.00 8.26
N VAL A 179 4.16 -15.70 9.35
CA VAL A 179 4.03 -15.20 10.71
C VAL A 179 4.70 -13.83 10.74
N GLY A 180 3.96 -12.81 11.17
CA GLY A 180 4.25 -11.40 10.93
C GLY A 180 5.59 -10.93 11.48
N ASP A 181 6.66 -11.16 10.71
CA ASP A 181 7.97 -10.60 10.97
C ASP A 181 7.99 -9.13 10.49
N PRO A 182 8.19 -8.16 11.40
CA PRO A 182 8.36 -6.75 11.09
C PRO A 182 9.40 -6.45 9.99
N SER A 183 10.41 -7.31 9.81
CA SER A 183 11.46 -7.16 8.79
C SER A 183 10.91 -7.18 7.35
N ASN A 184 9.77 -7.84 7.13
CA ASN A 184 9.11 -7.89 5.83
C ASN A 184 8.56 -6.52 5.41
N ILE A 185 8.07 -5.71 6.37
CA ILE A 185 7.61 -4.35 6.09
C ILE A 185 8.78 -3.42 5.71
N VAL A 186 9.94 -3.60 6.35
CA VAL A 186 11.17 -2.87 5.97
C VAL A 186 11.54 -3.20 4.53
N SER A 187 11.51 -4.48 4.20
CA SER A 187 11.90 -4.96 2.88
C SER A 187 10.90 -4.54 1.80
N PHE A 188 9.60 -4.50 2.12
CA PHE A 188 8.55 -3.89 1.29
C PHE A 188 8.85 -2.42 0.97
N CYS A 189 9.13 -1.60 1.98
CA CYS A 189 9.41 -0.17 1.78
C CYS A 189 10.66 0.05 0.93
N ARG A 190 11.72 -0.74 1.16
CA ARG A 190 12.95 -0.70 0.34
C ARG A 190 12.67 -1.05 -1.13
N ARG A 191 11.87 -2.08 -1.39
CA ARG A 191 11.46 -2.43 -2.77
C ARG A 191 10.72 -1.29 -3.45
N ARG A 192 9.80 -0.63 -2.73
CA ARG A 192 9.04 0.50 -3.29
C ARG A 192 9.91 1.71 -3.61
N MET A 193 10.91 1.99 -2.76
CA MET A 193 11.91 3.03 -3.04
C MET A 193 12.75 2.71 -4.27
N LEU A 194 13.20 1.46 -4.43
CA LEU A 194 13.97 1.01 -5.59
C LEU A 194 13.16 1.09 -6.90
N MET A 195 11.83 0.91 -6.81
CA MET A 195 10.90 1.06 -7.94
C MET A 195 10.58 2.53 -8.29
N GLY A 196 11.30 3.50 -7.72
CA GLY A 196 11.10 4.93 -8.02
C GLY A 196 9.78 5.50 -7.50
N ARG A 197 9.01 4.73 -6.71
CA ARG A 197 7.77 5.18 -6.09
C ARG A 197 8.09 5.93 -4.80
N GLN A 198 8.59 7.16 -4.92
CA GLN A 198 8.86 8.07 -3.80
C GLN A 198 7.57 8.72 -3.26
N GLU A 199 6.52 7.94 -3.00
CA GLU A 199 5.49 8.44 -2.09
C GLU A 199 6.12 8.50 -0.69
N GLU A 200 6.04 9.66 -0.03
CA GLU A 200 6.77 9.93 1.22
C GLU A 200 6.41 8.94 2.34
N TYR A 201 5.20 8.35 2.29
CA TYR A 201 4.72 7.34 3.24
C TYR A 201 3.79 6.32 2.57
N VAL A 202 3.83 5.06 3.02
CA VAL A 202 2.92 3.99 2.55
C VAL A 202 2.04 3.52 3.71
N PRO A 203 0.71 3.37 3.54
CA PRO A 203 -0.15 2.85 4.58
C PRO A 203 0.22 1.43 4.99
N LEU A 204 0.37 1.17 6.30
CA LEU A 204 0.78 -0.13 6.83
C LEU A 204 -0.11 -1.29 6.35
N ARG A 205 -1.42 -1.06 6.23
CA ARG A 205 -2.38 -2.06 5.70
C ARG A 205 -2.05 -2.53 4.28
N VAL A 206 -1.50 -1.65 3.44
CA VAL A 206 -1.13 -1.98 2.06
C VAL A 206 0.12 -2.85 2.08
N ALA A 207 1.12 -2.46 2.86
CA ALA A 207 2.33 -3.25 3.06
C ALA A 207 2.00 -4.65 3.63
N MET A 208 1.12 -4.73 4.63
CA MET A 208 0.67 -6.01 5.20
C MET A 208 -0.04 -6.90 4.18
N LYS A 209 -0.89 -6.33 3.32
CA LYS A 209 -1.60 -7.10 2.28
C LYS A 209 -0.62 -7.65 1.24
N GLU A 210 0.29 -6.82 0.75
CA GLU A 210 1.29 -7.23 -0.25
C GLU A 210 2.26 -8.29 0.28
N GLU A 211 2.61 -8.21 1.56
CA GLU A 211 3.45 -9.21 2.24
C GLU A 211 2.68 -10.41 2.78
N ASN A 212 1.36 -10.50 2.57
CA ASN A 212 0.49 -11.52 3.15
C ASN A 212 0.62 -11.66 4.68
N ILE A 213 0.79 -10.54 5.39
CA ILE A 213 0.89 -10.49 6.85
C ILE A 213 -0.48 -10.29 7.45
N THR A 214 -0.92 -11.25 8.27
CA THR A 214 -2.21 -11.23 8.98
C THR A 214 -2.07 -10.86 10.47
N ASP A 215 -0.84 -10.65 10.94
CA ASP A 215 -0.54 -10.37 12.34
C ASP A 215 -1.07 -8.99 12.78
N ARG A 216 -2.05 -9.00 13.69
CA ARG A 216 -2.68 -7.79 14.22
C ARG A 216 -1.77 -7.01 15.18
N ASP A 217 -0.76 -7.65 15.77
CA ASP A 217 0.19 -7.03 16.69
C ASP A 217 1.42 -6.45 15.97
N LEU A 218 1.49 -6.55 14.64
CA LEU A 218 2.62 -6.10 13.84
C LEU A 218 2.99 -4.63 14.09
N LEU A 219 1.99 -3.75 14.23
CA LEU A 219 2.24 -2.34 14.53
C LEU A 219 2.99 -2.16 15.85
N ARG A 220 2.59 -2.91 16.90
CA ARG A 220 3.28 -2.90 18.19
C ARG A 220 4.72 -3.41 18.02
N LYS A 221 4.92 -4.49 17.27
CA LYS A 221 6.25 -5.05 17.01
C LYS A 221 7.16 -4.09 16.23
N LEU A 222 6.61 -3.35 15.26
CA LEU A 222 7.33 -2.32 14.49
C LEU A 222 7.78 -1.14 15.37
N ILE A 223 6.94 -0.72 16.33
CA ILE A 223 7.24 0.37 17.25
C ILE A 223 8.22 -0.08 18.34
N SER A 224 8.05 -1.28 18.88
CA SER A 224 8.86 -1.79 19.99
C SER A 224 10.25 -2.27 19.56
N ASN A 225 10.47 -2.55 18.28
CA ASN A 225 11.76 -3.01 17.77
C ASN A 225 12.69 -1.83 17.42
N LYS A 226 13.68 -1.59 18.29
CA LYS A 226 14.64 -0.48 18.18
C LYS A 226 15.50 -0.50 16.92
N GLU A 227 15.77 -1.66 16.34
CA GLU A 227 16.57 -1.74 15.11
C GLU A 227 15.73 -1.37 13.89
N ILE A 228 14.44 -1.71 13.90
CA ILE A 228 13.52 -1.40 12.80
C ILE A 228 13.09 0.06 12.83
N SER A 229 12.92 0.65 14.02
CA SER A 229 12.61 2.07 14.16
C SER A 229 13.72 2.99 13.63
N LYS A 230 14.96 2.49 13.47
CA LYS A 230 16.06 3.23 12.79
C LYS A 230 15.95 3.19 11.27
N LEU A 231 15.28 2.17 10.72
CA LEU A 231 15.18 1.90 9.29
C LEU A 231 13.88 2.39 8.68
N LEU A 232 12.83 2.55 9.48
CA LEU A 232 11.51 2.99 9.06
C LEU A 232 11.09 4.23 9.84
N GLN A 233 10.68 5.26 9.11
CA GLN A 233 9.95 6.38 9.69
C GLN A 233 8.47 6.02 9.78
N ILE A 234 7.98 5.74 10.98
CA ILE A 234 6.56 5.43 11.22
C ILE A 234 5.82 6.75 11.51
N LYS A 235 5.00 7.19 10.57
CA LYS A 235 4.08 8.32 10.74
C LYS A 235 2.69 7.80 11.09
N PHE A 236 2.14 8.26 12.20
CA PHE A 236 0.74 8.01 12.53
C PHE A 236 -0.12 9.01 11.77
N GLU A 237 -0.76 8.54 10.71
CA GLU A 237 -1.75 9.31 9.99
C GLU A 237 -3.14 8.79 10.33
N VAL A 238 -3.94 9.65 10.98
CA VAL A 238 -5.36 9.39 11.14
C VAL A 238 -6.03 9.72 9.82
N SER A 239 -6.06 8.74 8.92
CA SER A 239 -6.93 8.77 7.75
C SER A 239 -8.38 8.71 8.25
N VAL A 240 -8.96 9.87 8.56
CA VAL A 240 -10.42 10.02 8.61
C VAL A 240 -10.90 9.63 7.22
N ARG A 241 -11.54 8.46 7.11
CA ARG A 241 -12.18 8.01 5.85
C ARG A 241 -12.96 9.19 5.27
N PRO A 242 -13.14 9.26 3.93
CA PRO A 242 -13.90 10.34 3.33
C PRO A 242 -15.19 10.52 4.14
N LYS A 243 -15.46 11.76 4.56
CA LYS A 243 -16.74 12.14 5.17
C LYS A 243 -17.80 11.37 4.40
N ARG A 244 -18.60 10.57 5.10
CA ARG A 244 -19.74 9.88 4.46
C ARG A 244 -20.44 10.92 3.57
N PRO A 245 -20.87 10.56 2.34
CA PRO A 245 -21.61 11.52 1.51
C PRO A 245 -22.73 12.10 2.37
N GLU A 246 -22.96 13.41 2.26
CA GLU A 246 -23.93 14.09 3.12
C GLU A 246 -25.26 13.36 3.05
N ARG A 247 -25.83 13.06 4.21
CA ARG A 247 -27.10 12.33 4.31
C ARG A 247 -28.18 13.23 4.85
N ASN A 248 -29.37 13.10 4.27
CA ASN A 248 -30.59 13.65 4.85
C ASN A 248 -31.10 12.66 5.89
N ALA A 249 -31.35 13.14 7.10
CA ALA A 249 -31.82 12.34 8.21
C ALA A 249 -32.94 13.04 8.98
N ILE A 250 -33.71 12.26 9.72
CA ILE A 250 -34.61 12.76 10.77
C ILE A 250 -33.98 12.40 12.11
N CYS A 251 -33.62 13.42 12.87
CA CYS A 251 -32.87 13.27 14.10
C CYS A 251 -33.76 13.53 15.32
N PHE A 252 -33.84 12.56 16.21
CA PHE A 252 -34.49 12.66 17.52
C PHE A 252 -33.39 12.82 18.59
N ILE A 253 -33.36 13.95 19.27
CA ILE A 253 -32.23 14.38 20.09
C ILE A 253 -32.68 14.51 21.55
N ASP A 254 -32.16 13.63 22.40
CA ASP A 254 -32.31 13.71 23.86
C ASP A 254 -31.30 14.72 24.41
N ALA A 255 -31.77 15.95 24.57
CA ALA A 255 -30.98 17.10 25.02
C ALA A 255 -30.90 17.22 26.54
N ASP A 256 -31.34 16.22 27.31
CA ASP A 256 -31.31 16.31 28.77
C ASP A 256 -29.88 16.30 29.34
N GLU A 257 -29.04 15.40 28.85
CA GLU A 257 -27.65 15.24 29.31
C GLU A 257 -26.61 15.58 28.22
N ILE A 258 -27.02 16.03 27.04
CA ILE A 258 -26.10 16.38 25.95
C ILE A 258 -26.16 17.87 25.63
N GLY A 259 -24.99 18.48 25.49
CA GLY A 259 -24.87 19.89 25.12
C GLY A 259 -24.94 20.12 23.60
N VAL A 260 -25.21 21.36 23.22
CA VAL A 260 -25.29 21.82 21.82
C VAL A 260 -24.02 21.45 21.05
N ASP A 261 -22.85 21.70 21.63
CA ASP A 261 -21.56 21.42 20.99
C ASP A 261 -21.37 19.93 20.68
N ALA A 262 -21.87 19.06 21.56
CA ALA A 262 -21.81 17.62 21.36
C ALA A 262 -22.76 17.17 20.25
N VAL A 263 -23.96 17.76 20.17
CA VAL A 263 -24.91 17.51 19.07
C VAL A 263 -24.32 17.95 17.74
N GLU A 264 -23.74 19.15 17.66
CA GLU A 264 -23.10 19.64 16.43
C GLU A 264 -21.87 18.80 16.04
N ALA A 265 -21.08 18.35 17.02
CA ALA A 265 -19.96 17.44 16.76
C ALA A 265 -20.44 16.09 16.21
N MET A 266 -21.50 15.51 16.79
CA MET A 266 -22.11 14.27 16.28
C MET A 266 -22.73 14.47 14.89
N TRP A 267 -23.41 15.60 14.67
CA TRP A 267 -23.99 15.98 13.38
C TRP A 267 -22.94 16.02 12.27
N LYS A 268 -21.82 16.71 12.54
CA LYS A 268 -20.67 16.80 11.64
C LYS A 268 -19.98 15.44 11.47
N GLY A 269 -19.85 14.66 12.55
CA GLY A 269 -19.25 13.33 12.54
C GLY A 269 -20.05 12.33 11.70
N MET A 270 -21.38 12.44 11.73
CA MET A 270 -22.30 11.65 10.91
C MET A 270 -22.47 12.17 9.49
N CYS A 271 -21.91 13.35 9.17
CA CYS A 271 -22.02 14.01 7.87
C CYS A 271 -23.48 14.25 7.48
N LEU A 272 -24.28 14.78 8.42
CA LEU A 272 -25.69 15.10 8.17
C LEU A 272 -25.82 16.45 7.45
N SER A 273 -26.69 16.50 6.45
CA SER A 273 -26.94 17.71 5.66
C SER A 273 -27.71 18.76 6.47
N SER A 274 -27.70 20.01 6.01
CA SER A 274 -28.54 21.08 6.54
C SER A 274 -30.04 20.89 6.27
N GLN A 275 -30.42 19.99 5.35
CA GLN A 275 -31.82 19.65 5.06
C GLN A 275 -32.40 18.62 6.03
N SER A 276 -31.58 18.07 6.92
CA SER A 276 -32.02 17.08 7.91
C SER A 276 -32.90 17.73 8.98
N THR A 277 -33.94 17.00 9.40
CA THR A 277 -34.91 17.49 10.39
C THR A 277 -34.42 17.18 11.81
N ARG A 278 -34.62 18.11 12.75
CA ARG A 278 -34.20 17.98 14.16
C ARG A 278 -35.40 18.09 15.09
N PHE A 279 -35.63 17.06 15.90
CA PHE A 279 -36.54 17.09 17.03
C PHE A 279 -35.72 17.01 18.31
N VAL A 280 -35.61 18.13 19.02
CA VAL A 280 -34.85 18.21 20.28
C VAL A 280 -35.83 18.16 21.44
N ALA A 281 -35.71 17.19 22.34
CA ALA A 281 -36.49 17.13 23.57
C ALA A 281 -35.57 17.28 24.78
N ARG A 282 -35.95 18.12 25.74
CA ARG A 282 -35.18 18.34 26.98
C ARG A 282 -36.09 18.60 28.17
N ARG A 283 -35.56 18.46 29.38
CA ARG A 283 -36.25 18.93 30.58
C ARG A 283 -36.15 20.46 30.70
N PRO A 284 -37.06 21.11 31.45
CA PRO A 284 -37.04 22.55 31.63
C PRO A 284 -35.71 23.03 32.25
N THR A 285 -35.14 22.21 33.13
CA THR A 285 -33.88 22.46 33.85
C THR A 285 -32.62 22.26 33.01
N SER A 286 -32.70 21.54 31.89
CA SER A 286 -31.57 21.28 31.01
C SER A 286 -31.25 22.51 30.14
N ARG A 287 -30.01 22.60 29.67
CA ARG A 287 -29.58 23.71 28.81
C ARG A 287 -30.32 23.67 27.47
N GLY A 288 -30.87 24.81 27.04
CA GLY A 288 -31.54 24.95 25.75
C GLY A 288 -30.57 24.87 24.57
N HIS A 289 -31.01 24.20 23.51
CA HIS A 289 -30.33 24.13 22.21
C HIS A 289 -30.89 25.18 21.25
N SER A 290 -32.20 25.36 21.22
CA SER A 290 -32.90 26.33 20.37
C SER A 290 -34.21 26.80 21.01
N SER A 291 -34.85 27.81 20.41
CA SER A 291 -36.21 28.21 20.79
C SER A 291 -37.28 27.18 20.38
N ASN A 292 -36.95 26.25 19.50
CA ASN A 292 -37.86 25.23 18.97
C ASN A 292 -37.75 23.89 19.72
N ASP A 293 -37.01 23.86 20.83
CA ASP A 293 -36.87 22.67 21.66
C ASP A 293 -38.23 22.28 22.25
N ILE A 294 -38.53 20.99 22.23
CA ILE A 294 -39.69 20.41 22.89
C ILE A 294 -39.37 20.31 24.38
N ILE A 295 -40.02 21.16 25.17
CA ILE A 295 -39.87 21.15 26.62
C ILE A 295 -40.75 20.04 27.21
N THR A 296 -40.10 19.04 27.79
CA THR A 296 -40.79 17.93 28.43
C THR A 296 -41.40 18.35 29.77
N PRO A 297 -42.58 17.82 30.14
CA PRO A 297 -43.13 18.01 31.48
C PRO A 297 -42.18 17.47 32.56
N ASP A 298 -42.15 18.07 33.75
CA ASP A 298 -41.20 17.71 34.83
C ASP A 298 -41.24 16.22 35.23
N ASN A 299 -42.41 15.59 35.09
CA ASN A 299 -42.64 14.18 35.46
C ASN A 299 -42.41 13.20 34.29
N MET A 300 -41.98 13.67 33.11
CA MET A 300 -41.84 12.85 31.91
C MET A 300 -40.41 12.91 31.38
N PRO A 301 -39.75 11.76 31.15
CA PRO A 301 -38.41 11.76 30.59
C PRO A 301 -38.43 12.14 29.11
N ALA A 302 -37.34 12.76 28.64
CA ALA A 302 -37.22 13.23 27.25
C ALA A 302 -37.42 12.13 26.21
N TYR A 303 -36.94 10.91 26.50
CA TYR A 303 -37.09 9.78 25.60
C TYR A 303 -38.56 9.41 25.31
N SER A 304 -39.49 9.59 26.25
CA SER A 304 -40.90 9.25 26.02
C SER A 304 -41.56 10.21 25.02
N VAL A 305 -41.17 11.48 25.04
CA VAL A 305 -41.65 12.48 24.08
C VAL A 305 -41.07 12.21 22.69
N LEU A 306 -39.79 11.86 22.61
CA LEU A 306 -39.15 11.51 21.33
C LEU A 306 -39.71 10.21 20.74
N GLU A 307 -40.01 9.22 21.59
CA GLU A 307 -40.67 7.99 21.17
C GLU A 307 -42.06 8.28 20.59
N LEU A 308 -42.86 9.12 21.26
CA LEU A 308 -44.17 9.54 20.73
C LEU A 308 -44.03 10.23 19.37
N LYS A 309 -43.06 11.14 19.23
CA LYS A 309 -42.78 11.84 17.95
C LYS A 309 -42.34 10.90 16.84
N ALA A 310 -41.55 9.88 17.17
CA ALA A 310 -41.15 8.86 16.21
C ALA A 310 -42.36 8.02 15.75
N ARG A 311 -43.28 7.67 16.66
CA ARG A 311 -44.53 6.98 16.30
C ARG A 311 -45.45 7.85 15.45
N GLU A 312 -45.60 9.13 15.81
CA GLU A 312 -46.37 10.10 14.99
C GLU A 312 -45.82 10.19 13.57
N LEU A 313 -44.49 10.23 13.42
CA LEU A 313 -43.82 10.23 12.12
C LEU A 313 -44.13 8.94 11.33
N ALA A 314 -44.00 7.79 11.98
CA ALA A 314 -44.27 6.49 11.36
C ALA A 314 -45.73 6.32 10.91
N MET A 315 -46.69 6.91 11.64
CA MET A 315 -48.11 6.89 11.27
C MET A 315 -48.45 7.94 10.20
N GLY A 316 -47.79 9.11 10.24
CA GLY A 316 -48.10 10.24 9.35
C GLY A 316 -47.44 10.16 7.97
N SER A 317 -46.39 9.34 7.82
CA SER A 317 -45.65 9.19 6.57
C SER A 317 -45.70 7.74 6.10
N SER A 318 -46.24 7.50 4.90
CA SER A 318 -46.35 6.15 4.35
C SER A 318 -45.01 5.57 3.86
N VAL A 319 -44.02 6.42 3.56
CA VAL A 319 -42.68 6.02 3.11
C VAL A 319 -41.66 7.02 3.67
N ILE A 320 -40.60 6.52 4.31
CA ILE A 320 -39.51 7.35 4.85
C ILE A 320 -38.19 6.84 4.27
N LEU A 321 -37.63 7.58 3.32
CA LEU A 321 -36.37 7.25 2.65
C LEU A 321 -35.13 7.88 3.33
N GLN A 322 -35.34 8.66 4.39
CA GLN A 322 -34.28 9.34 5.14
C GLN A 322 -33.81 8.47 6.30
N ASP A 323 -32.52 8.55 6.64
CA ASP A 323 -31.99 7.85 7.82
C ASP A 323 -32.68 8.39 9.08
N ILE A 324 -33.03 7.50 10.01
CA ILE A 324 -33.55 7.87 11.34
C ILE A 324 -32.40 7.81 12.33
N VAL A 325 -32.18 8.89 13.09
CA VAL A 325 -31.05 8.98 14.01
C VAL A 325 -31.52 9.41 15.39
N TYR A 326 -31.34 8.55 16.39
CA TYR A 326 -31.51 8.95 17.78
C TYR A 326 -30.16 9.39 18.35
N MET A 327 -30.09 10.62 18.84
CA MET A 327 -28.91 11.18 19.50
C MET A 327 -29.17 11.28 21.00
N CYS A 328 -28.30 10.71 21.82
CA CYS A 328 -28.47 10.66 23.27
C CYS A 328 -27.13 10.72 24.01
N SER A 329 -27.20 10.79 25.35
CA SER A 329 -26.01 10.70 26.19
C SER A 329 -25.45 9.28 26.21
N LEU A 330 -24.17 9.12 26.56
CA LEU A 330 -23.57 7.79 26.69
C LEU A 330 -24.31 6.92 27.74
N LYS A 331 -24.87 7.54 28.79
CA LYS A 331 -25.61 6.81 29.84
C LYS A 331 -26.92 6.23 29.32
N GLN A 332 -27.59 6.95 28.42
CA GLN A 332 -28.87 6.55 27.84
C GLN A 332 -28.71 5.69 26.57
N PHE A 333 -27.48 5.50 26.09
CA PHE A 333 -27.21 4.80 24.83
C PHE A 333 -27.88 3.42 24.75
N SER A 334 -27.76 2.60 25.80
CA SER A 334 -28.39 1.27 25.83
C SER A 334 -29.92 1.36 25.80
N LEU A 335 -30.52 2.29 26.54
CA LEU A 335 -31.97 2.52 26.54
C LEU A 335 -32.45 2.86 25.12
N TYR A 336 -31.78 3.77 24.42
CA TYR A 336 -32.14 4.11 23.04
C TYR A 336 -31.90 2.95 22.07
N ALA A 337 -30.76 2.28 22.18
CA ALA A 337 -30.34 1.22 21.26
C ALA A 337 -31.15 -0.07 21.37
N GLU A 338 -31.64 -0.40 22.56
CA GLU A 338 -32.27 -1.69 22.84
C GLU A 338 -33.78 -1.55 23.04
N HIS A 339 -34.27 -0.36 23.37
CA HIS A 339 -35.69 -0.12 23.63
C HIS A 339 -36.27 0.88 22.64
N ILE A 340 -35.91 2.17 22.73
CA ILE A 340 -36.61 3.23 22.00
C ILE A 340 -36.50 3.06 20.48
N ALA A 341 -35.29 2.92 19.95
CA ALA A 341 -35.09 2.77 18.50
C ALA A 341 -35.53 1.39 18.00
N ALA A 342 -35.45 0.35 18.84
CA ALA A 342 -35.85 -1.00 18.47
C ALA A 342 -37.39 -1.16 18.36
N LEU A 343 -38.14 -0.41 19.18
CA LEU A 343 -39.61 -0.42 19.16
C LEU A 343 -40.21 0.45 18.05
N ASN A 344 -39.43 1.36 17.46
CA ASN A 344 -39.89 2.18 16.35
C ASN A 344 -39.46 1.56 15.02
N THR A 345 -40.39 0.86 14.37
CA THR A 345 -40.14 0.18 13.09
C THR A 345 -40.27 1.16 11.93
N PHE A 346 -39.16 1.37 11.22
CA PHE A 346 -39.13 2.10 9.94
C PHE A 346 -38.63 1.15 8.85
N PRO A 347 -39.53 0.47 8.11
CA PRO A 347 -39.11 -0.57 7.16
C PRO A 347 -38.28 -0.02 5.99
N ASP A 348 -38.45 1.27 5.66
CA ASP A 348 -37.82 1.92 4.51
C ASP A 348 -36.57 2.75 4.86
N ALA A 349 -36.19 2.81 6.14
CA ALA A 349 -35.10 3.64 6.63
C ALA A 349 -34.07 2.83 7.44
N ASP A 350 -32.82 3.27 7.39
CA ASP A 350 -31.83 2.83 8.36
C ASP A 350 -32.02 3.61 9.68
N VAL A 351 -32.10 2.88 10.79
CA VAL A 351 -32.29 3.44 12.13
C VAL A 351 -30.99 3.33 12.92
N TYR A 352 -30.42 4.48 13.27
CA TYR A 352 -29.18 4.59 14.03
C TYR A 352 -29.42 5.16 15.43
N VAL A 353 -28.61 4.72 16.39
CA VAL A 353 -28.47 5.36 17.70
C VAL A 353 -27.03 5.83 17.85
N CYS A 354 -26.87 7.10 18.19
CA CYS A 354 -25.58 7.77 18.34
C CYS A 354 -25.48 8.47 19.70
N CYS A 355 -24.28 8.43 20.27
CA CYS A 355 -23.85 9.31 21.34
C CYS A 355 -22.41 9.81 21.01
N PRO A 356 -21.83 10.73 21.78
CA PRO A 356 -20.55 11.34 21.43
C PRO A 356 -19.38 10.37 21.18
N SER A 357 -19.47 9.15 21.71
CA SER A 357 -18.43 8.12 21.60
C SER A 357 -18.87 6.81 20.93
N LYS A 358 -20.16 6.63 20.62
CA LYS A 358 -20.69 5.37 20.07
C LYS A 358 -21.72 5.62 18.98
N LEU A 359 -21.78 4.70 18.03
CA LEU A 359 -22.79 4.63 16.98
C LEU A 359 -23.18 3.17 16.78
N LYS A 360 -24.49 2.90 16.69
CA LYS A 360 -25.02 1.56 16.40
C LYS A 360 -26.14 1.68 15.37
N LEU A 361 -26.09 0.84 14.34
CA LEU A 361 -27.24 0.57 13.47
C LEU A 361 -28.16 -0.42 14.21
N VAL A 362 -29.39 0.00 14.51
CA VAL A 362 -30.36 -0.79 15.28
C VAL A 362 -31.30 -1.56 14.36
N ALA A 363 -31.76 -0.93 13.28
CA ALA A 363 -32.53 -1.56 12.23
C ALA A 363 -32.01 -1.08 10.88
N GLY A 364 -31.83 -1.99 9.93
CA GLY A 364 -31.54 -1.64 8.54
C GLY A 364 -32.83 -1.64 7.73
N ARG A 365 -32.87 -0.81 6.67
CA ARG A 365 -33.96 -0.85 5.70
C ARG A 365 -34.18 -2.27 5.16
N GLN A 366 -35.43 -2.70 5.12
CA GLN A 366 -35.81 -4.06 4.70
C GLN A 366 -35.96 -4.18 3.18
N PHE A 367 -36.35 -3.09 2.50
CA PHE A 367 -36.48 -3.07 1.05
C PHE A 367 -35.21 -2.52 0.40
N ALA A 368 -34.33 -3.42 -0.01
CA ALA A 368 -33.21 -3.12 -0.90
C ALA A 368 -33.58 -3.53 -2.35
N ALA A 369 -34.48 -2.79 -3.00
CA ALA A 369 -34.69 -2.96 -4.44
C ALA A 369 -35.44 -1.77 -5.05
N ILE A 370 -34.70 -0.86 -5.68
CA ILE A 370 -34.91 -0.51 -7.10
C ILE A 370 -33.53 -0.49 -7.75
#